data_AF-A0A6J6B5Y0-F1
#
_entry.id   AF-A0A6J6B5Y0-F1
#
_cell.length_a   1.000
_cell.length_b   1.000
_cell.length_c   1.000
_cell.angle_alpha   90.00
_cell.angle_beta   90.00
_cell.angle_gamma   90.00
#
_symmetry.space_group_name_H-M   'P 1'
#
loop_
_entity.id
_entity.type
_entity.pdbx_description
1 polymer ?
#
loop_
_entity_poly.entity_id
_entity_poly.type
_entity_poly.pdbx_seq_one_letter_code
_entity_poly.pdbx_strand_id
1 'polypeptide(L)'
;MRIERAFSTHDIPSPARSLVGDAIQILEVTQWVSADKGFSATFDVRAPGKPLTFIGTIELAPAKTKTTFALSGNVKVNVPLIGAGLEKQVGELLTFQLQETASQAQELLR
;
A
#
# COMPACT_ATOMS: atom_id res chain seq x y z
N MET A 1 -11.79 -3.23 -7.91
CA MET A 1 -12.26 -3.89 -6.68
C MET A 1 -12.10 -2.91 -5.51
N ARG A 2 -13.04 -2.83 -4.58
CA ARG A 2 -12.92 -1.95 -3.40
C ARG A 2 -12.87 -2.83 -2.15
N ILE A 3 -11.90 -2.60 -1.27
CA ILE A 3 -11.68 -3.40 -0.06
C ILE A 3 -11.51 -2.44 1.13
N GLU A 4 -12.35 -2.59 2.15
CA GLU A 4 -12.26 -1.80 3.38
C GLU A 4 -11.66 -2.69 4.47
N ARG A 5 -10.57 -2.24 5.09
CA ARG A 5 -9.85 -3.07 6.08
C ARG A 5 -9.21 -2.24 7.20
N ALA A 6 -9.26 -2.77 8.41
CA ALA A 6 -8.58 -2.18 9.56
C ALA A 6 -7.22 -2.84 9.76
N PHE A 7 -6.20 -2.06 10.08
CA PHE A 7 -4.88 -2.56 10.42
C PHE A 7 -4.49 -2.13 11.82
N SER A 8 -3.91 -3.04 12.59
CA SER A 8 -3.20 -2.68 13.81
C SER A 8 -1.93 -1.92 13.45
N THR A 9 -1.65 -0.82 14.13
CA THR A 9 -0.43 -0.02 13.89
C THR A 9 0.79 -0.66 14.54
N HIS A 10 0.69 -1.92 14.95
CA HIS A 10 1.80 -2.67 15.53
C HIS A 10 2.94 -2.88 14.54
N ASP A 11 2.64 -2.91 13.24
CA ASP A 11 3.63 -3.01 12.18
C ASP A 11 4.17 -1.64 11.75
N ILE A 12 3.59 -0.55 12.27
CA ILE A 12 4.01 0.82 11.99
C ILE A 12 5.18 1.20 12.91
N PRO A 13 6.29 1.76 12.36
CA PRO A 13 7.40 2.26 13.17
C PRO A 13 6.92 3.23 14.26
N SER A 14 7.53 3.15 15.46
CA SER A 14 7.13 3.95 16.63
C SER A 14 6.96 5.46 16.39
N PRO A 15 7.78 6.14 15.57
CA PRO A 15 7.56 7.56 15.24
C PRO A 15 6.20 7.80 14.56
N ALA A 16 5.77 6.88 13.70
CA ALA A 16 4.52 6.96 12.96
C ALA A 16 3.29 6.55 13.78
N ARG A 17 3.44 5.63 14.76
CA ARG A 17 2.36 5.26 15.70
C ARG A 17 1.77 6.47 16.42
N SER A 18 2.60 7.45 16.82
CA SER A 18 2.12 8.64 17.53
C SER A 18 1.13 9.49 16.70
N LEU A 19 1.20 9.43 15.37
CA LEU A 19 0.31 10.14 14.45
C LEU A 19 -0.98 9.35 14.18
N VAL A 20 -0.83 8.04 13.97
CA VAL A 20 -1.94 7.18 13.55
C VAL A 20 -2.71 6.56 14.72
N GLY A 21 -2.17 6.58 15.93
CA GLY A 21 -2.72 5.92 17.12
C GLY A 21 -2.40 4.42 17.15
N ASP A 22 -3.03 3.69 18.08
CA ASP A 22 -2.80 2.24 18.26
C ASP A 22 -3.45 1.36 17.17
N ALA A 23 -4.43 1.93 16.45
CA ALA A 23 -5.09 1.30 15.32
C ALA A 23 -5.32 2.34 14.22
N ILE A 24 -5.11 1.94 12.96
CA ILE A 24 -5.41 2.76 11.79
C ILE A 24 -6.43 2.02 10.93
N GLN A 25 -7.60 2.64 10.76
CA GLN A 25 -8.54 2.17 9.76
C GLN A 25 -8.10 2.69 8.40
N ILE A 26 -8.02 1.80 7.41
CA ILE A 26 -7.59 2.17 6.07
C ILE A 26 -8.67 1.77 5.06
N LEU A 27 -9.04 2.74 4.23
CA LEU A 27 -9.87 2.51 3.05
C LEU A 27 -8.94 2.24 1.87
N GLU A 28 -9.06 1.08 1.23
CA GLU A 28 -8.31 0.77 0.02
C GLU A 28 -9.26 0.57 -1.17
N VAL A 29 -8.94 1.25 -2.27
CA VAL A 29 -9.58 1.02 -3.55
C VAL A 29 -8.51 0.58 -4.53
N THR A 30 -8.62 -0.66 -5.03
CA THR A 30 -7.61 -1.24 -5.95
C THR A 30 -8.28 -1.71 -7.24
N GLN A 31 -7.93 -1.09 -8.35
CA GLN A 31 -8.49 -1.40 -9.67
C GLN A 31 -7.47 -2.16 -10.50
N TRP A 32 -7.73 -3.46 -10.70
CA TRP A 32 -6.89 -4.34 -11.53
C TRP A 32 -7.35 -4.33 -12.99
N VAL A 33 -6.39 -4.39 -13.89
CA VAL A 33 -6.57 -4.55 -15.34
C VAL A 33 -5.56 -5.57 -15.87
N SER A 34 -5.92 -6.30 -16.92
CA SER A 34 -4.95 -7.12 -17.66
C SER A 34 -4.00 -6.21 -18.42
N ALA A 35 -2.71 -6.58 -18.44
CA ALA A 35 -1.67 -5.91 -19.22
C ALA A 35 -1.02 -6.91 -20.19
N ASP A 36 -0.29 -6.42 -21.19
CA ASP A 36 0.35 -7.25 -22.23
C ASP A 36 1.16 -8.42 -21.68
N LYS A 37 1.79 -8.24 -20.51
CA LYS A 37 2.53 -9.28 -19.78
C LYS A 37 2.12 -9.29 -18.31
N GLY A 38 0.90 -9.73 -18.02
CA GLY A 38 0.42 -9.96 -16.66
C GLY A 38 -0.71 -9.01 -16.26
N PHE A 39 -0.57 -8.33 -15.12
CA PHE A 39 -1.62 -7.47 -14.57
C PHE A 39 -1.05 -6.15 -14.06
N SER A 40 -1.83 -5.09 -14.18
CA SER A 40 -1.54 -3.81 -13.55
C SER A 40 -2.70 -3.43 -12.65
N ALA A 41 -2.41 -2.72 -11.55
CA ALA A 41 -3.45 -2.14 -10.72
C ALA A 41 -3.11 -0.72 -10.32
N THR A 42 -4.11 0.15 -10.27
CA THR A 42 -4.02 1.40 -9.49
C THR A 42 -4.58 1.16 -8.10
N PHE A 43 -3.99 1.76 -7.09
CA PHE A 43 -4.50 1.74 -5.72
C PHE A 43 -4.60 3.15 -5.15
N ASP A 44 -5.66 3.41 -4.38
CA ASP A 44 -5.87 4.61 -3.55
C ASP A 44 -6.16 4.14 -2.13
N VAL A 45 -5.28 4.54 -1.22
CA VAL A 45 -5.27 4.15 0.19
C VAL A 45 -5.44 5.42 1.01
N ARG A 46 -6.49 5.45 1.84
CA ARG A 46 -6.80 6.60 2.70
C ARG A 46 -7.01 6.14 4.13
N ALA A 47 -6.61 6.97 5.09
CA ALA A 47 -6.92 6.75 6.49
C ALA A 47 -7.93 7.81 6.97
N PRO A 48 -9.23 7.50 7.08
CA PRO A 48 -10.23 8.45 7.54
C PRO A 48 -9.85 9.07 8.90
N GLY A 49 -9.98 10.39 9.01
CA GLY A 49 -9.60 11.12 10.23
C GLY A 49 -8.08 11.24 10.47
N LYS A 50 -7.24 10.74 9.56
CA LYS A 50 -5.78 10.88 9.61
C LYS A 50 -5.26 11.61 8.37
N PRO A 51 -4.21 12.44 8.50
CA PRO A 51 -3.68 13.20 7.37
C PRO A 51 -2.76 12.36 6.48
N LEU A 52 -3.16 11.13 6.13
CA LEU A 52 -2.37 10.17 5.37
C LEU A 52 -3.12 9.72 4.11
N THR A 53 -2.43 9.74 2.98
CA THR A 53 -2.93 9.21 1.71
C THR A 53 -1.79 8.52 0.95
N PHE A 54 -2.08 7.40 0.31
CA PHE A 54 -1.12 6.69 -0.54
C PHE A 54 -1.79 6.27 -1.84
N ILE A 55 -1.23 6.72 -2.96
CA ILE A 55 -1.77 6.43 -4.29
C ILE A 55 -0.63 5.93 -5.16
N GLY A 56 -0.90 4.89 -5.95
CA GLY A 56 0.12 4.38 -6.85
C GLY A 56 -0.39 3.28 -7.79
N THR A 57 0.58 2.60 -8.36
CA THR A 57 0.42 1.54 -9.34
C THR A 57 1.22 0.31 -8.91
N ILE A 58 0.61 -0.86 -9.07
CA ILE A 58 1.23 -2.17 -8.95
C ILE A 58 1.35 -2.75 -10.36
N GLU A 59 2.51 -3.31 -10.68
CA GLU A 59 2.72 -4.14 -11.87
C GLU A 59 3.13 -5.54 -11.46
N LEU A 60 2.44 -6.53 -12.04
CA LEU A 60 2.70 -7.95 -11.89
C LEU A 60 3.03 -8.52 -13.26
N ALA A 61 4.27 -8.97 -13.44
CA ALA A 61 4.70 -9.61 -14.67
C ALA A 61 5.21 -11.04 -14.40
N PRO A 62 4.78 -12.04 -15.20
CA PRO A 62 5.34 -13.38 -15.10
C PRO A 62 6.82 -13.37 -15.52
N ALA A 63 7.70 -13.97 -14.69
CA ALA A 63 9.08 -14.25 -15.05
C ALA A 63 9.33 -15.78 -15.04
N LYS A 64 10.44 -16.21 -15.66
CA LYS A 64 10.69 -17.63 -16.01
C LYS A 64 10.57 -18.61 -14.83
N THR A 65 10.87 -18.19 -13.61
CA THR A 65 10.79 -19.01 -12.38
C THR A 65 10.17 -18.29 -11.19
N LYS A 66 9.83 -17.00 -11.33
CA LYS A 66 9.31 -16.11 -10.29
C LYS A 66 8.39 -15.06 -10.93
N THR A 67 7.65 -14.29 -10.14
CA THR A 67 6.91 -13.13 -10.63
C THR A 67 7.69 -11.87 -10.28
N THR A 68 7.73 -10.90 -11.20
CA THR A 68 8.25 -9.57 -10.90
C THR A 68 7.11 -8.72 -10.37
N PHE A 69 7.28 -8.20 -9.14
CA PHE A 69 6.39 -7.21 -8.54
C PHE A 69 7.09 -5.85 -8.56
N ALA A 70 6.46 -4.86 -9.18
CA ALA A 70 6.91 -3.48 -9.11
C ALA A 70 5.80 -2.61 -8.50
N LEU A 71 6.16 -1.84 -7.48
CA LEU A 71 5.30 -0.86 -6.84
C LEU A 71 5.86 0.53 -7.11
N SER A 72 5.05 1.38 -7.72
CA SER A 72 5.37 2.80 -7.92
C SER A 72 4.25 3.64 -7.33
N GLY A 73 4.55 4.67 -6.54
CA GLY A 73 3.49 5.47 -5.94
C GLY A 73 4.01 6.64 -5.13
N ASN A 74 3.09 7.49 -4.72
CA ASN A 74 3.38 8.65 -3.89
C ASN A 74 2.62 8.54 -2.56
N VAL A 75 3.37 8.55 -1.46
CA VAL A 75 2.84 8.65 -0.10
C VAL A 75 2.82 10.13 0.26
N LYS A 76 1.67 10.63 0.69
CA LYS A 76 1.52 12.01 1.15
C LYS A 76 1.07 12.01 2.61
N VAL A 77 1.84 12.67 3.48
CA VAL A 77 1.47 12.88 4.88
C VAL A 77 1.37 14.38 5.15
N ASN A 78 0.15 14.89 5.29
CA ASN A 78 -0.08 16.33 5.52
C ASN A 78 0.07 16.70 7.01
N VAL A 79 1.30 16.64 7.55
CA VAL A 79 1.59 17.12 8.92
C VAL A 79 2.69 18.20 8.89
N PRO A 80 2.46 19.39 9.48
CA PRO A 80 3.35 20.56 9.32
C PRO A 80 4.80 20.44 9.83
N LEU A 81 5.17 19.40 10.58
CA LEU A 81 6.47 19.34 11.28
C LEU A 81 7.20 17.98 11.24
N ILE A 82 6.54 16.89 10.81
CA ILE A 82 7.09 15.51 10.87
C ILE A 82 6.98 14.78 9.51
N GLY A 83 6.49 15.46 8.46
CA GLY A 83 6.10 14.87 7.17
C GLY A 83 7.17 14.02 6.49
N ALA A 84 8.37 14.57 6.24
CA ALA A 84 9.36 13.90 5.38
C ALA A 84 9.93 12.59 5.96
N GLY A 85 10.16 12.53 7.28
CA GLY A 85 10.69 11.32 7.94
C GLY A 85 9.63 10.22 8.08
N LEU A 86 8.36 10.62 8.25
CA LEU A 86 7.22 9.71 8.33
C LEU A 86 6.80 9.18 6.97
N GLU A 87 6.79 10.02 5.94
CA GLU A 87 6.46 9.64 4.55
C GLU A 87 7.32 8.46 4.08
N LYS A 88 8.63 8.50 4.36
CA LYS A 88 9.55 7.42 4.01
C LYS A 88 9.22 6.11 4.74
N GLN A 89 9.06 6.17 6.06
CA GLN A 89 8.81 4.99 6.90
C GLN A 89 7.44 4.34 6.61
N VAL A 90 6.41 5.16 6.38
CA VAL A 90 5.07 4.68 6.00
C VAL A 90 5.10 4.08 4.60
N GLY A 91 5.85 4.67 3.66
CA GLY A 91 6.04 4.09 2.33
C GLY A 91 6.71 2.72 2.35
N GLU A 92 7.73 2.53 3.18
CA GLU A 92 8.40 1.23 3.33
C GLU A 92 7.44 0.16 3.89
N LEU A 93 6.65 0.46 4.92
CA LEU A 93 5.68 -0.48 5.46
C LEU A 93 4.57 -0.82 4.46
N LEU A 94 3.99 0.19 3.81
CA LEU A 94 2.92 -0.02 2.83
C LEU A 94 3.43 -0.84 1.65
N THR A 95 4.70 -0.67 1.26
CA THR A 95 5.34 -1.51 0.25
C THR A 95 5.40 -2.97 0.68
N PHE A 96 5.79 -3.24 1.92
CA PHE A 96 5.82 -4.60 2.47
C PHE A 96 4.43 -5.26 2.48
N GLN A 97 3.41 -4.54 2.95
CA GLN A 97 2.03 -5.04 3.01
C GLN A 97 1.41 -5.29 1.62
N LEU A 98 1.71 -4.43 0.64
CA LEU A 98 1.23 -4.59 -0.73
C LEU A 98 1.93 -5.75 -1.45
N GLN A 99 3.21 -6.02 -1.17
CA GLN A 99 3.90 -7.21 -1.67
C GLN A 99 3.25 -8.51 -1.19
N GLU A 100 2.83 -8.55 0.07
CA GLU A 100 2.12 -9.69 0.65
C GLU A 100 0.73 -9.88 0.01
N THR A 101 -0.02 -8.79 -0.14
CA THR A 101 -1.33 -8.80 -0.82
C THR A 101 -1.23 -9.24 -2.27
N ALA A 102 -0.20 -8.79 -2.99
CA ALA A 102 0.02 -9.17 -4.38
C ALA A 102 0.40 -10.65 -4.54
N SER A 103 1.13 -11.21 -3.57
CA SER A 103 1.43 -12.64 -3.53
C SER A 103 0.14 -13.47 -3.36
N GLN A 104 -0.79 -13.02 -2.51
CA GLN A 104 -2.11 -13.65 -2.32
C GLN A 104 -3.02 -13.49 -3.55
N ALA A 105 -3.07 -12.30 -4.15
CA ALA A 105 -3.86 -12.06 -5.35
C ALA A 105 -3.42 -12.94 -6.52
N GLN A 106 -2.13 -13.26 -6.63
CA GLN A 106 -1.60 -14.17 -7.64
C GLN A 106 -2.13 -15.60 -7.48
N GLU A 107 -2.31 -16.07 -6.25
CA GLU A 107 -2.86 -17.41 -5.99
C GLU A 107 -4.33 -17.52 -6.42
N LEU A 108 -5.07 -16.41 -6.31
CA LEU A 108 -6.47 -16.32 -6.75
C LEU A 108 -6.63 -16.13 -8.27
N LEU A 109 -5.57 -15.72 -8.98
CA LEU A 109 -5.56 -15.48 -10.42
C LEU A 109 -4.93 -16.65 -11.23
N ARG A 110 -4.59 -17.76 -10.57
CA ARG A 110 -4.29 -19.05 -11.22
C ARG A 110 -5.55 -19.89 -11.40
#